data_AF-A0A607G557-F1
#
_entry.id   AF-A0A607G557-F1
#
_cell.length_a   1.000
_cell.length_b   1.000
_cell.length_c   1.000
_cell.angle_alpha   90.00
_cell.angle_beta   90.00
_cell.angle_gamma   90.00
#
_symmetry.space_group_name_H-M   'P 1'
#
loop_
_entity.id
_entity.type
_entity.pdbx_description
1 polymer ?
#
loop_
_entity_poly.entity_id
_entity_poly.type
_entity_poly.pdbx_seq_one_letter_code
_entity_poly.pdbx_strand_id
1 'polypeptide(L)'
;MPEGILIDYNDGRPAMAITAGLRAPSFCTSFAGYGTGANQFQVNTPLTSGSTVFVLPTRPVDIQEFVDNQTWIVLPIYMTSVTRNGDSGVTINGTNKGNYQRIPNWAGTVFEILPAATYNEGLLVSDSTDFTAISNRASLMTCAYSGTVTVNDSMALPVSGIPFGKWNNNNVSVGFDGANLIVRDINYSGRDDVAASVTMELVIFNNTAPVAGDGITM
;
A
#
# COMPACT_ATOMS: atom_id res chain seq x y z
N MET A 1 12.61 -28.11 -8.22
CA MET A 1 11.39 -27.44 -7.70
C MET A 1 11.87 -26.32 -6.80
N PRO A 2 11.25 -25.12 -6.79
CA PRO A 2 11.64 -24.10 -5.82
C PRO A 2 11.43 -24.66 -4.40
N GLU A 3 12.49 -24.66 -3.59
CA GLU A 3 12.43 -25.07 -2.18
C GLU A 3 11.70 -23.97 -1.36
N GLY A 4 10.85 -24.36 -0.40
CA GLY A 4 10.02 -23.43 0.38
C GLY A 4 9.03 -24.10 1.35
N ILE A 5 8.37 -23.30 2.19
CA ILE A 5 7.29 -23.74 3.10
C ILE A 5 5.95 -23.52 2.40
N LEU A 6 5.16 -24.59 2.31
CA LEU A 6 3.75 -24.51 1.96
C LEU A 6 2.92 -24.49 3.26
N ILE A 7 2.13 -23.44 3.46
CA ILE A 7 1.16 -23.35 4.56
C ILE A 7 -0.23 -23.49 3.95
N ASP A 8 -0.89 -24.60 4.27
CA ASP A 8 -2.29 -24.85 3.93
C ASP A 8 -3.10 -24.89 5.23
N TYR A 9 -4.05 -23.97 5.36
CA TYR A 9 -4.94 -23.89 6.52
C TYR A 9 -6.19 -24.76 6.37
N ASN A 10 -6.37 -25.43 5.23
CA ASN A 10 -7.55 -26.24 4.89
C ASN A 10 -8.88 -25.49 5.09
N ASP A 11 -8.87 -24.17 4.87
CA ASP A 11 -10.01 -23.27 5.02
C ASP A 11 -10.66 -22.91 3.66
N GLY A 12 -10.26 -23.61 2.60
CA GLY A 12 -10.71 -23.37 1.23
C GLY A 12 -10.04 -22.19 0.52
N ARG A 13 -9.12 -21.47 1.18
CA ARG A 13 -8.31 -20.42 0.54
C ARG A 13 -7.09 -21.02 -0.17
N PRO A 14 -6.49 -20.31 -1.15
CA PRO A 14 -5.24 -20.76 -1.76
C PRO A 14 -4.13 -20.93 -0.70
N ALA A 15 -3.41 -22.05 -0.78
CA ALA A 15 -2.27 -22.30 0.10
C ALA A 15 -1.18 -21.23 -0.10
N MET A 16 -0.53 -20.84 1.00
CA MET A 16 0.57 -19.87 0.99
C MET A 16 1.89 -20.60 0.71
N ALA A 17 2.59 -20.19 -0.35
CA ALA A 17 3.93 -20.68 -0.65
C ALA A 17 4.96 -19.62 -0.28
N ILE A 18 5.78 -19.90 0.74
CA ILE A 18 6.96 -19.10 1.08
C ILE A 18 8.14 -19.70 0.33
N THR A 19 8.52 -19.05 -0.77
CA THR A 19 9.69 -19.45 -1.58
C THR A 19 10.93 -18.64 -1.19
N ALA A 20 12.12 -19.14 -1.56
CA ALA A 20 13.38 -18.44 -1.35
C ALA A 20 13.34 -16.97 -1.84
N GLY A 21 13.90 -16.06 -1.03
CA GLY A 21 14.04 -14.63 -1.35
C GLY A 21 12.79 -13.77 -1.14
N LEU A 22 11.69 -14.34 -0.63
CA LEU A 22 10.49 -13.57 -0.29
C LEU A 22 10.79 -12.64 0.89
N ARG A 23 10.53 -11.34 0.70
CA ARG A 23 10.74 -10.30 1.72
C ARG A 23 9.44 -9.55 1.98
N ALA A 24 9.07 -9.46 3.24
CA ALA A 24 7.90 -8.72 3.66
C ALA A 24 8.20 -7.21 3.70
N PRO A 25 7.27 -6.35 3.26
CA PRO A 25 7.34 -4.93 3.54
C PRO A 25 7.28 -4.64 5.04
N SER A 26 8.21 -3.81 5.51
CA SER A 26 8.19 -3.22 6.84
C SER A 26 7.45 -1.89 6.77
N PHE A 27 6.47 -1.72 7.66
CA PHE A 27 5.81 -0.44 7.86
C PHE A 27 6.81 0.57 8.43
N CYS A 28 6.80 1.81 7.92
CA CYS A 28 7.60 2.91 8.46
C CYS A 28 6.70 3.92 9.18
N THR A 29 5.81 4.57 8.43
CA THR A 29 4.88 5.57 8.96
C THR A 29 3.73 5.84 8.00
N SER A 30 2.67 6.46 8.50
CA SER A 30 1.60 7.05 7.67
C SER A 30 1.70 8.57 7.68
N PHE A 31 1.26 9.20 6.60
CA PHE A 31 1.23 10.65 6.47
C PHE A 31 -0.11 11.11 5.90
N ALA A 32 -0.55 12.30 6.33
CA ALA A 32 -1.71 12.99 5.77
C ALA A 32 -1.59 14.49 6.06
N GLY A 33 -1.96 15.33 5.09
CA GLY A 33 -2.08 16.77 5.29
C GLY A 33 -1.50 17.57 4.13
N TYR A 34 -1.13 18.82 4.43
CA TYR A 34 -0.51 19.72 3.48
C TYR A 34 0.98 19.44 3.32
N GLY A 35 1.46 19.56 2.09
CA GLY A 35 2.85 19.37 1.69
C GLY A 35 3.79 20.40 2.34
N THR A 36 5.07 20.06 2.29
CA THR A 36 6.14 20.86 2.90
C THR A 36 6.78 21.83 1.92
N GLY A 37 6.38 21.78 0.64
CA GLY A 37 6.90 22.65 -0.40
C GLY A 37 6.03 22.63 -1.65
N ALA A 38 6.44 23.42 -2.65
CA ALA A 38 5.75 23.49 -3.93
C ALA A 38 5.75 22.13 -4.62
N ASN A 39 4.56 21.55 -4.78
CA ASN A 39 4.29 20.23 -5.33
C ASN A 39 5.12 19.12 -4.65
N GLN A 40 5.42 19.29 -3.36
CA GLN A 40 6.26 18.38 -2.59
C GLN A 40 5.69 18.12 -1.20
N PHE A 41 5.88 16.90 -0.72
CA PHE A 41 5.53 16.48 0.63
C PHE A 41 6.68 15.68 1.22
N GLN A 42 7.30 16.20 2.28
CA GLN A 42 8.33 15.50 3.03
C GLN A 42 7.70 14.69 4.16
N VAL A 43 8.02 13.40 4.20
CA VAL A 43 7.63 12.49 5.28
C VAL A 43 8.88 12.12 6.05
N ASN A 44 8.97 12.58 7.29
CA ASN A 44 10.08 12.23 8.17
C ASN A 44 9.77 10.90 8.87
N THR A 45 10.65 9.92 8.69
CA THR A 45 10.58 8.61 9.35
C THR A 45 11.97 7.97 9.35
N PRO A 46 12.39 7.30 10.42
CA PRO A 46 13.58 6.47 10.36
C PRO A 46 13.44 5.42 9.26
N LEU A 47 14.48 5.23 8.46
CA LEU A 47 14.57 4.21 7.42
C LEU A 47 15.83 3.37 7.60
N THR A 48 15.78 2.11 7.19
CA THR A 48 16.92 1.21 7.29
C THR A 48 17.88 1.42 6.12
N SER A 49 19.16 1.66 6.42
CA SER A 49 20.18 1.82 5.37
C SER A 49 20.18 0.62 4.40
N GLY A 50 20.19 0.90 3.09
CA GLY A 50 20.16 -0.11 2.03
C GLY A 50 18.78 -0.71 1.73
N SER A 51 17.70 -0.29 2.42
CA SER A 51 16.33 -0.72 2.10
C SER A 51 15.79 -0.10 0.80
N THR A 52 14.84 -0.78 0.16
CA THR A 52 14.07 -0.21 -0.95
C THR A 52 12.79 0.40 -0.40
N VAL A 53 12.56 1.70 -0.62
CA VAL A 53 11.41 2.41 -0.07
C VAL A 53 10.34 2.61 -1.14
N PHE A 54 9.07 2.50 -0.74
CA PHE A 54 7.94 2.81 -1.60
C PHE A 54 6.79 3.42 -0.79
N VAL A 55 5.86 4.07 -1.49
CA VAL A 55 4.68 4.70 -0.89
C VAL A 55 3.43 4.08 -1.48
N LEU A 56 2.47 3.76 -0.61
CA LEU A 56 1.11 3.40 -0.98
C LEU A 56 0.21 4.60 -0.69
N PRO A 57 -0.21 5.36 -1.72
CA PRO A 57 -1.03 6.55 -1.51
C PRO A 57 -2.50 6.19 -1.26
N THR A 58 -3.15 6.96 -0.40
CA THR A 58 -4.62 6.93 -0.19
C THR A 58 -5.29 8.20 -0.72
N ARG A 59 -4.53 9.30 -0.81
CA ARG A 59 -4.93 10.52 -1.54
C ARG A 59 -3.78 10.96 -2.44
N PRO A 60 -3.63 10.33 -3.64
CA PRO A 60 -2.55 10.62 -4.57
C PRO A 60 -2.76 11.91 -5.39
N VAL A 61 -4.00 12.40 -5.46
CA VAL A 61 -4.39 13.60 -6.21
C VAL A 61 -5.10 14.55 -5.26
N ASP A 62 -4.70 15.83 -5.33
CA ASP A 62 -5.37 16.94 -4.65
C ASP A 62 -5.94 17.89 -5.70
N ILE A 63 -7.21 18.25 -5.59
CA ILE A 63 -7.87 19.18 -6.51
C ILE A 63 -7.96 20.54 -5.83
N GLN A 64 -7.30 21.54 -6.40
CA GLN A 64 -7.31 22.90 -5.88
C GLN A 64 -7.97 23.86 -6.86
N GLU A 65 -8.73 24.80 -6.33
CA GLU A 65 -9.41 25.82 -7.11
C GLU A 65 -8.91 27.22 -6.73
N PHE A 66 -8.62 28.06 -7.71
CA PHE A 66 -8.15 29.43 -7.49
C PHE A 66 -8.40 30.32 -8.71
N VAL A 67 -8.28 31.64 -8.53
CA VAL A 67 -8.32 32.62 -9.62
C VAL A 67 -6.91 32.99 -10.04
N ASP A 68 -6.65 32.96 -11.33
CA ASP A 68 -5.44 33.50 -11.96
C ASP A 68 -5.85 34.28 -13.21
N ASN A 69 -5.34 35.50 -13.35
CA ASN A 69 -5.71 36.42 -14.44
C ASN A 69 -7.22 36.46 -14.75
N GLN A 70 -8.05 36.66 -13.72
CA GLN A 70 -9.52 36.70 -13.79
C GLN A 70 -10.20 35.41 -14.30
N THR A 71 -9.46 34.30 -14.40
CA THR A 71 -9.97 32.99 -14.83
C THR A 71 -10.02 32.05 -13.63
N TRP A 72 -11.13 31.32 -13.49
CA TRP A 72 -11.25 30.25 -12.51
C TRP A 72 -10.50 29.01 -12.99
N ILE A 73 -9.54 28.55 -12.20
CA ILE A 73 -8.71 27.38 -12.52
C ILE A 73 -9.01 26.28 -11.50
N VAL A 74 -9.35 25.10 -12.02
CA VAL A 74 -9.39 23.84 -11.27
C VAL A 74 -8.15 23.04 -11.63
N LEU A 75 -7.28 22.82 -10.66
CA LEU A 75 -5.95 22.27 -10.87
C LEU A 75 -5.78 20.96 -10.07
N PRO A 76 -5.69 19.80 -10.75
CA PRO A 76 -5.27 18.56 -10.11
C PRO A 76 -3.76 18.54 -9.92
N ILE A 77 -3.32 18.31 -8.69
CA ILE A 77 -1.92 18.15 -8.29
C ILE A 77 -1.73 16.71 -7.85
N TYR A 78 -0.91 15.95 -8.57
CA TYR A 78 -0.79 14.50 -8.40
C TYR A 78 0.64 14.09 -8.12
N MET A 79 0.80 13.05 -7.29
CA MET A 79 2.10 12.44 -7.00
C MET A 79 2.73 11.86 -8.27
N THR A 80 4.05 12.00 -8.41
CA THR A 80 4.82 11.54 -9.58
C THR A 80 5.97 10.64 -9.21
N SER A 81 6.66 10.91 -8.10
CA SER A 81 7.81 10.13 -7.68
C SER A 81 8.04 10.21 -6.18
N VAL A 82 8.77 9.23 -5.66
CA VAL A 82 9.25 9.19 -4.29
C VAL A 82 10.77 9.19 -4.32
N THR A 83 11.37 10.14 -3.61
CA THR A 83 12.83 10.26 -3.48
C THR A 83 13.21 10.00 -2.02
N ARG A 84 14.15 9.10 -1.78
CA ARG A 84 14.66 8.83 -0.44
C ARG A 84 15.57 9.97 0.03
N ASN A 85 15.36 10.45 1.26
CA ASN A 85 16.16 11.50 1.90
C ASN A 85 17.15 10.88 2.91
N GLY A 86 18.06 10.04 2.42
CA GLY A 86 18.93 9.24 3.29
C GLY A 86 18.13 8.31 4.19
N ASP A 87 18.49 8.22 5.47
CA ASP A 87 17.84 7.33 6.45
C ASP A 87 16.78 8.06 7.30
N SER A 88 16.38 9.28 6.91
CA SER A 88 15.48 10.14 7.68
C SER A 88 14.09 10.33 7.08
N GLY A 89 13.83 9.71 5.92
CA GLY A 89 12.49 9.67 5.33
C GLY A 89 12.49 9.80 3.81
N VAL A 90 11.38 10.30 3.27
CA VAL A 90 11.17 10.46 1.83
C VAL A 90 10.61 11.83 1.48
N THR A 91 10.93 12.28 0.26
CA THR A 91 10.24 13.37 -0.43
C THR A 91 9.33 12.78 -1.48
N ILE A 92 8.04 13.04 -1.36
CA ILE A 92 7.05 12.74 -2.39
C ILE A 92 6.97 13.98 -3.28
N ASN A 93 7.25 13.79 -4.56
CA ASN A 93 7.14 14.84 -5.56
C ASN A 93 5.82 14.67 -6.31
N GLY A 94 5.30 15.79 -6.81
CA GLY A 94 4.17 15.78 -7.72
C GLY A 94 4.31 16.83 -8.80
N THR A 95 3.31 16.85 -9.67
CA THR A 95 3.18 17.86 -10.72
C THR A 95 1.71 18.19 -10.95
N ASN A 96 1.48 19.15 -11.82
CA ASN A 96 0.16 19.52 -12.31
C ASN A 96 0.25 20.00 -13.75
N LYS A 97 -0.90 20.01 -14.43
CA LYS A 97 -1.03 20.51 -15.80
C LYS A 97 -1.07 22.04 -15.75
N GLY A 98 0.10 22.68 -15.86
CA GLY A 98 0.24 24.14 -15.82
C GLY A 98 1.51 24.64 -15.15
N ASN A 99 2.31 23.76 -14.53
CA ASN A 99 3.53 24.10 -13.81
C ASN A 99 3.29 25.10 -12.64
N TYR A 100 2.08 25.11 -12.08
CA TYR A 100 1.78 25.91 -10.91
C TYR A 100 2.54 25.37 -9.69
N GLN A 101 3.00 26.27 -8.82
CA GLN A 101 3.60 25.90 -7.54
C GLN A 101 2.53 25.96 -6.45
N ARG A 102 2.10 24.80 -5.97
CA ARG A 102 1.02 24.68 -4.98
C ARG A 102 1.45 23.79 -3.84
N ILE A 103 0.88 24.00 -2.66
CA ILE A 103 1.09 23.09 -1.52
C ILE A 103 0.04 21.98 -1.61
N PRO A 104 0.39 20.74 -1.96
CA PRO A 104 -0.58 19.67 -2.16
C PRO A 104 -1.14 19.17 -0.83
N ASN A 105 -2.36 18.65 -0.82
CA ASN A 105 -2.94 17.94 0.32
C ASN A 105 -2.99 16.43 0.04
N TRP A 106 -2.00 15.68 0.52
CA TRP A 106 -1.82 14.27 0.20
C TRP A 106 -1.94 13.37 1.42
N ALA A 107 -2.09 12.07 1.19
CA ALA A 107 -2.10 11.05 2.24
C ALA A 107 -1.61 9.70 1.71
N GLY A 108 -1.04 8.88 2.60
CA GLY A 108 -0.58 7.53 2.28
C GLY A 108 0.27 6.92 3.38
N THR A 109 0.91 5.80 3.06
CA THR A 109 1.78 5.06 3.96
C THR A 109 3.13 4.78 3.30
N VAL A 110 4.21 4.97 4.07
CA VAL A 110 5.59 4.66 3.67
C VAL A 110 5.95 3.26 4.15
N PHE A 111 6.49 2.47 3.23
CA PHE A 111 7.01 1.14 3.49
C PHE A 111 8.45 1.01 3.02
N GLU A 112 9.17 0.07 3.62
CA GLU A 112 10.47 -0.35 3.12
C GLU A 112 10.57 -1.87 2.98
N ILE A 113 11.26 -2.32 1.94
CA ILE A 113 11.76 -3.68 1.83
C ILE A 113 13.19 -3.67 2.36
N LEU A 114 13.43 -4.35 3.48
CA LEU A 114 14.76 -4.44 4.06
C LEU A 114 15.75 -5.12 3.08
N PRO A 115 17.04 -4.70 3.09
CA PRO A 115 18.05 -5.40 2.31
C PRO A 115 18.15 -6.85 2.78
N ALA A 116 18.63 -7.74 1.91
CA ALA A 116 19.04 -9.06 2.37
C ALA A 116 20.16 -8.88 3.41
N ALA A 117 19.95 -9.36 4.63
CA ALA A 117 20.88 -9.19 5.74
C ALA A 117 20.81 -10.40 6.68
N THR A 118 21.84 -10.54 7.53
CA THR A 118 22.04 -11.66 8.46
C THR A 118 21.33 -11.47 9.81
N TYR A 119 20.59 -10.37 10.02
CA TYR A 119 19.95 -10.04 11.30
C TYR A 119 18.57 -10.67 11.39
N ASN A 120 18.46 -11.77 12.16
CA ASN A 120 17.36 -12.73 12.13
C ASN A 120 16.73 -12.91 13.52
N GLU A 121 15.42 -12.69 13.66
CA GLU A 121 14.64 -13.20 14.82
C GLU A 121 13.37 -14.00 14.39
N GLY A 122 13.16 -14.22 13.07
CA GLY A 122 12.08 -15.06 12.52
C GLY A 122 12.48 -16.48 12.07
N LEU A 123 11.49 -17.39 12.03
CA LEU A 123 11.55 -18.87 11.98
C LEU A 123 12.75 -19.54 11.26
N LEU A 124 13.56 -20.27 12.04
CA LEU A 124 14.57 -21.21 11.57
C LEU A 124 13.94 -22.58 11.29
N VAL A 125 13.98 -23.03 10.02
CA VAL A 125 13.68 -24.44 9.66
C VAL A 125 14.93 -25.03 9.02
N SER A 126 15.53 -25.99 9.73
CA SER A 126 16.90 -26.45 9.46
C SER A 126 17.04 -27.40 8.27
N ASP A 127 15.97 -27.66 7.50
CA ASP A 127 16.12 -28.08 6.11
C ASP A 127 14.89 -27.76 5.22
N SER A 128 14.94 -26.56 4.59
CA SER A 128 14.76 -26.31 3.15
C SER A 128 15.27 -24.87 2.88
N THR A 129 16.32 -24.68 2.09
CA THR A 129 17.59 -24.15 2.66
C THR A 129 17.92 -22.65 2.59
N ASP A 130 16.98 -21.71 2.36
CA ASP A 130 17.18 -20.29 2.78
C ASP A 130 15.86 -19.49 2.89
N PHE A 131 15.35 -19.37 4.12
CA PHE A 131 14.30 -18.42 4.51
C PHE A 131 14.96 -17.16 5.05
N THR A 132 15.15 -16.14 4.21
CA THR A 132 15.75 -14.87 4.65
C THR A 132 14.90 -14.32 5.79
N ALA A 133 15.45 -14.31 7.01
CA ALA A 133 14.63 -14.15 8.19
C ALA A 133 13.87 -12.82 8.20
N ILE A 134 12.78 -12.81 8.96
CA ILE A 134 12.19 -11.54 9.37
C ILE A 134 13.20 -10.90 10.33
N SER A 135 13.72 -9.75 9.91
CA SER A 135 14.61 -8.97 10.76
C SER A 135 13.86 -8.50 12.00
N ASN A 136 14.53 -8.48 13.14
CA ASN A 136 14.03 -7.85 14.37
C ASN A 136 13.82 -6.33 14.24
N ARG A 137 14.29 -5.74 13.13
CA ARG A 137 14.02 -4.36 12.77
C ARG A 137 12.72 -4.18 11.98
N ALA A 138 12.15 -5.25 11.42
CA ALA A 138 10.94 -5.18 10.62
C ALA A 138 9.73 -4.91 11.51
N SER A 139 8.96 -3.88 11.17
CA SER A 139 7.65 -3.62 11.76
C SER A 139 6.59 -4.21 10.82
N LEU A 140 6.21 -5.46 11.06
CA LEU A 140 5.23 -6.17 10.25
C LEU A 140 3.81 -5.86 10.71
N MET A 141 2.90 -5.77 9.74
CA MET A 141 1.47 -5.72 10.00
C MET A 141 0.87 -7.12 10.06
N THR A 142 -0.23 -7.29 10.77
CA THR A 142 -0.99 -8.55 10.85
C THR A 142 -2.15 -8.56 9.86
N CYS A 143 -2.44 -9.74 9.29
CA CYS A 143 -3.66 -9.96 8.54
C CYS A 143 -4.87 -9.88 9.48
N ALA A 144 -5.68 -8.84 9.34
CA ALA A 144 -6.88 -8.60 10.15
C ALA A 144 -8.17 -9.05 9.45
N TYR A 145 -8.13 -9.22 8.13
CA TYR A 145 -9.24 -9.73 7.33
C TYR A 145 -8.72 -10.46 6.11
N SER A 146 -9.37 -11.57 5.76
CA SER A 146 -9.18 -12.28 4.50
C SER A 146 -10.52 -12.85 4.05
N GLY A 147 -10.94 -12.56 2.83
CA GLY A 147 -12.20 -13.05 2.31
C GLY A 147 -12.48 -12.59 0.89
N THR A 148 -13.61 -13.04 0.35
CA THR A 148 -14.14 -12.55 -0.93
C THR A 148 -15.20 -11.50 -0.64
N VAL A 149 -15.10 -10.36 -1.35
CA VAL A 149 -16.09 -9.28 -1.26
C VAL A 149 -16.61 -8.92 -2.64
N THR A 150 -17.85 -8.42 -2.69
CA THR A 150 -18.40 -7.77 -3.89
C THR A 150 -18.55 -6.29 -3.57
N VAL A 151 -17.84 -5.43 -4.31
CA VAL A 151 -17.90 -3.98 -4.18
C VAL A 151 -18.78 -3.44 -5.30
N ASN A 152 -19.86 -2.75 -4.94
CA ASN A 152 -20.77 -2.09 -5.89
C ASN A 152 -20.64 -0.58 -5.71
N ASP A 153 -20.01 0.10 -6.68
CA ASP A 153 -19.60 1.50 -6.60
C ASP A 153 -18.57 1.78 -5.49
N SER A 154 -18.97 1.62 -4.23
CA SER A 154 -18.11 1.79 -3.08
C SER A 154 -18.42 0.79 -1.97
N MET A 155 -17.42 0.49 -1.15
CA MET A 155 -17.59 -0.34 0.04
C MET A 155 -16.61 0.11 1.13
N ALA A 156 -17.12 0.40 2.31
CA ALA A 156 -16.30 0.61 3.50
C ALA A 156 -15.51 -0.66 3.83
N LEU A 157 -14.25 -0.51 4.26
CA LEU A 157 -13.49 -1.68 4.70
C LEU A 157 -14.15 -2.34 5.93
N PRO A 158 -14.26 -3.69 5.97
CA PRO A 158 -14.82 -4.41 7.10
C PRO A 158 -13.99 -4.24 8.38
N VAL A 159 -12.69 -3.97 8.23
CA VAL A 159 -11.76 -3.61 9.32
C VAL A 159 -10.82 -2.52 8.82
N SER A 160 -10.37 -1.64 9.72
CA SER A 160 -9.37 -0.62 9.37
C SER A 160 -8.03 -1.27 9.03
N GLY A 161 -7.35 -0.76 8.00
CA GLY A 161 -6.04 -1.22 7.58
C GLY A 161 -5.74 -0.87 6.13
N ILE A 162 -4.77 -1.58 5.57
CA ILE A 162 -4.31 -1.43 4.19
C ILE A 162 -4.82 -2.62 3.38
N PRO A 163 -5.73 -2.40 2.42
CA PRO A 163 -6.31 -3.46 1.62
C PRO A 163 -5.38 -3.88 0.47
N PHE A 164 -5.27 -5.18 0.25
CA PHE A 164 -4.67 -5.81 -0.92
C PHE A 164 -5.75 -6.63 -1.61
N GLY A 165 -5.99 -6.29 -2.86
CA GLY A 165 -7.07 -6.84 -3.66
C GLY A 165 -6.57 -7.63 -4.86
N LYS A 166 -7.24 -8.73 -5.17
CA LYS A 166 -7.07 -9.46 -6.42
C LYS A 166 -8.44 -9.72 -7.04
N TRP A 167 -8.59 -9.36 -8.31
CA TRP A 167 -9.82 -9.55 -9.07
C TRP A 167 -9.50 -9.94 -10.51
N ASN A 168 -10.51 -10.45 -11.22
CA ASN A 168 -10.43 -10.82 -12.62
C ASN A 168 -11.55 -10.13 -13.41
N ASN A 169 -11.47 -8.79 -13.47
CA ASN A 169 -12.33 -7.98 -14.30
C ASN A 169 -11.48 -6.84 -14.89
N ASN A 170 -11.19 -6.93 -16.18
CA ASN A 170 -10.33 -5.98 -16.89
C ASN A 170 -11.05 -4.68 -17.25
N ASN A 171 -12.35 -4.55 -16.93
CA ASN A 171 -13.18 -3.39 -17.26
C ASN A 171 -13.37 -2.44 -16.07
N VAL A 172 -12.68 -2.67 -14.96
CA VAL A 172 -12.80 -1.83 -13.77
C VAL A 172 -11.45 -1.42 -13.22
N SER A 173 -11.45 -0.28 -12.54
CA SER A 173 -10.38 0.15 -11.65
C SER A 173 -10.90 0.12 -10.22
N VAL A 174 -10.04 -0.27 -9.29
CA VAL A 174 -10.34 -0.27 -7.85
C VAL A 174 -9.34 0.66 -7.17
N GLY A 175 -9.85 1.73 -6.57
CA GLY A 175 -9.10 2.67 -5.75
C GLY A 175 -9.40 2.47 -4.27
N PHE A 176 -8.51 2.97 -3.40
CA PHE A 176 -8.73 3.06 -1.97
C PHE A 176 -8.50 4.50 -1.52
N ASP A 177 -9.52 5.12 -0.93
CA ASP A 177 -9.50 6.55 -0.53
C ASP A 177 -9.01 6.77 0.91
N GLY A 178 -8.62 5.70 1.60
CA GLY A 178 -8.26 5.70 3.03
C GLY A 178 -9.34 5.13 3.95
N ALA A 179 -10.57 4.94 3.47
CA ALA A 179 -11.66 4.32 4.22
C ALA A 179 -12.49 3.32 3.40
N ASN A 180 -12.69 3.59 2.11
CA ASN A 180 -13.53 2.84 1.20
C ASN A 180 -12.74 2.33 0.00
N LEU A 181 -13.10 1.14 -0.47
CA LEU A 181 -12.82 0.72 -1.83
C LEU A 181 -13.79 1.43 -2.76
N ILE A 182 -13.28 1.98 -3.85
CA ILE A 182 -14.04 2.72 -4.87
C ILE A 182 -13.83 2.02 -6.22
N VAL A 183 -14.90 1.70 -6.93
CA VAL A 183 -14.87 0.95 -8.18
C VAL A 183 -15.44 1.78 -9.32
N ARG A 184 -14.66 1.93 -10.39
CA ARG A 184 -15.02 2.73 -11.56
C ARG A 184 -14.88 1.91 -12.83
N ASP A 185 -15.82 2.10 -13.76
CA ASP A 185 -15.75 1.56 -15.12
C ASP A 185 -14.62 2.27 -15.89
N ILE A 186 -13.67 1.51 -16.43
CA ILE A 186 -12.55 2.08 -17.22
C ILE A 186 -12.83 2.14 -18.72
N ASN A 187 -13.93 1.54 -19.18
CA ASN A 187 -14.38 1.64 -20.57
C ASN A 187 -15.19 2.92 -20.82
N TYR A 188 -15.65 3.58 -19.75
CA TYR A 188 -16.31 4.86 -19.87
C TYR A 188 -15.31 5.93 -20.30
N SER A 189 -15.62 6.60 -21.43
CA SER A 189 -14.76 7.62 -22.05
C SER A 189 -15.28 9.04 -21.87
N GLY A 190 -16.33 9.23 -21.05
CA GLY A 190 -16.80 10.56 -20.69
C GLY A 190 -15.87 11.28 -19.72
N ARG A 191 -16.32 12.42 -19.21
CA ARG A 191 -15.54 13.25 -18.27
C ARG A 191 -15.91 13.00 -16.81
N ASP A 192 -16.93 12.19 -16.58
CA ASP A 192 -17.47 11.87 -15.26
C ASP A 192 -16.99 10.49 -14.79
N ASP A 193 -17.19 10.22 -13.51
CA ASP A 193 -16.96 8.91 -12.92
C ASP A 193 -18.21 8.04 -13.06
N VAL A 194 -18.07 6.86 -13.67
CA VAL A 194 -19.17 5.88 -13.75
C VAL A 194 -18.91 4.74 -12.78
N ALA A 195 -19.87 4.53 -11.90
CA ALA A 195 -19.85 3.43 -10.94
C ALA A 195 -19.82 2.07 -11.65
N ALA A 196 -19.06 1.13 -11.08
CA ALA A 196 -19.01 -0.25 -11.53
C ALA A 196 -19.05 -1.24 -10.36
N SER A 197 -19.01 -2.54 -10.67
CA SER A 197 -19.03 -3.61 -9.67
C SER A 197 -17.94 -4.63 -9.93
N VAL A 198 -17.35 -5.16 -8.86
CA VAL A 198 -16.36 -6.23 -8.93
C VAL A 198 -16.43 -7.15 -7.72
N THR A 199 -16.29 -8.45 -7.95
CA THR A 199 -16.00 -9.43 -6.91
C THR A 199 -14.50 -9.68 -6.85
N MET A 200 -13.93 -9.59 -5.65
CA MET A 200 -12.49 -9.64 -5.44
C MET A 200 -12.11 -10.43 -4.18
N GLU A 201 -10.97 -11.09 -4.23
CA GLU A 201 -10.26 -11.58 -3.05
C GLU A 201 -9.62 -10.36 -2.36
N LEU A 202 -9.91 -10.17 -1.08
CA LEU A 202 -9.48 -9.04 -0.30
C LEU A 202 -8.77 -9.53 0.97
N VAL A 203 -7.57 -8.98 1.20
CA VAL A 203 -6.83 -9.14 2.44
C VAL A 203 -6.55 -7.75 3.01
N ILE A 204 -6.74 -7.56 4.31
CA ILE A 204 -6.49 -6.28 4.98
C ILE A 204 -5.46 -6.49 6.07
N PHE A 205 -4.39 -5.71 6.03
CA PHE A 205 -3.36 -5.71 7.06
C PHE A 205 -3.43 -4.47 7.93
N ASN A 206 -3.23 -4.61 9.23
CA ASN A 206 -3.13 -3.48 10.15
C ASN A 206 -2.14 -3.77 11.29
N ASN A 207 -1.88 -2.78 12.14
CA ASN A 207 -0.91 -2.88 13.23
C ASN A 207 -1.54 -3.35 14.56
N THR A 208 -2.52 -4.24 14.48
CA THR A 208 -3.12 -4.85 15.67
C THR A 208 -2.26 -6.04 16.09
N ALA A 209 -2.09 -6.28 17.39
CA ALA A 209 -1.39 -7.48 17.84
C ALA A 209 -2.16 -8.74 17.36
N PRO A 210 -1.47 -9.76 16.82
CA PRO A 210 -2.15 -10.97 16.38
C PRO A 210 -2.71 -11.70 17.61
N VAL A 211 -3.88 -12.30 17.47
CA VAL A 211 -4.39 -13.26 18.46
C VAL A 211 -3.67 -14.57 18.22
N ALA A 212 -3.12 -15.17 19.28
CA ALA A 212 -2.48 -16.48 19.18
C ALA A 212 -3.49 -17.50 18.63
N GLY A 213 -3.15 -18.12 17.50
CA GLY A 213 -3.90 -19.26 16.99
C GLY A 213 -3.54 -20.55 17.73
N ASP A 214 -4.15 -21.66 17.32
CA ASP A 214 -3.97 -22.98 17.94
C ASP A 214 -2.55 -23.57 17.78
N GLY A 215 -1.67 -22.85 17.09
CA GLY A 215 -0.30 -23.25 16.79
C GLY A 215 -0.21 -24.16 15.57
N ILE A 216 1.02 -24.61 15.27
CA ILE A 216 1.26 -25.63 14.26
C ILE A 216 1.03 -26.98 14.93
N THR A 217 -0.04 -27.67 14.58
CA THR A 217 -0.20 -29.09 14.92
C THR A 217 0.69 -29.91 13.98
N MET A 218 1.71 -30.55 14.53
CA MET A 218 2.56 -31.52 13.83
C MET A 218 1.97 -32.92 13.90
#